data_AF-A0A6C0Y4K0-F1
#
_entry.id   AF-A0A6C0Y4K0-F1
#
_cell.length_a   1.000
_cell.length_b   1.000
_cell.length_c   1.000
_cell.angle_alpha   90.00
_cell.angle_beta   90.00
_cell.angle_gamma   90.00
#
_symmetry.space_group_name_H-M   'P 1'
#
loop_
_entity.id
_entity.type
_entity.pdbx_description
1 polymer ?
#
loop_
_entity_poly.entity_id
_entity_poly.type
_entity_poly.pdbx_seq_one_letter_code
_entity_poly.pdbx_strand_id
1 'polypeptide(L)'
;MKFYERVISDFGGYEKCKDILSLPNIDFIMNAQGLREHMLEYRREHNIFEVGDKVVWINSIAPNDPRIFEVEASLGEKPDTWSLRHATDEEIKAGKRLEVNS
;
A
#
# COMPACT_ATOMS: atom_id res chain seq x y z
N MET A 1 14.36 0.84 -14.32
CA MET A 1 14.20 1.09 -12.88
C MET A 1 13.18 2.19 -12.72
N LYS A 2 12.05 1.89 -12.09
CA LYS A 2 11.01 2.89 -11.79
C LYS A 2 11.53 3.86 -10.73
N PHE A 3 10.96 5.06 -10.65
CA PHE A 3 11.49 6.11 -9.77
C PHE A 3 11.47 5.70 -8.29
N TYR A 4 10.38 5.08 -7.83
CA TYR A 4 10.29 4.57 -6.46
C TYR A 4 11.36 3.54 -6.12
N GLU A 5 11.75 2.66 -7.06
CA GLU A 5 12.78 1.64 -6.84
C GLU A 5 14.14 2.31 -6.59
N ARG A 6 14.43 3.37 -7.34
CA ARG A 6 15.64 4.15 -7.16
C ARG A 6 15.65 4.83 -5.80
N VAL A 7 14.57 5.51 -5.43
CA VAL A 7 14.46 6.21 -4.14
C VAL A 7 14.68 5.22 -3.00
N ILE A 8 13.97 4.09 -3.01
CA ILE A 8 14.12 3.05 -1.99
C ILE A 8 15.54 2.50 -1.95
N SER A 9 16.16 2.26 -3.11
CA SER A 9 17.56 1.80 -3.20
C SER A 9 18.54 2.83 -2.63
N ASP A 10 18.33 4.12 -2.91
CA ASP A 10 19.20 5.22 -2.43
C ASP A 10 19.15 5.35 -0.89
N PHE A 11 18.01 4.98 -0.27
CA PHE A 11 17.87 4.86 1.18
C PHE A 11 18.40 3.55 1.79
N GLY A 12 18.96 2.66 0.97
CA GLY A 12 19.54 1.39 1.42
C GLY A 12 18.55 0.21 1.44
N GLY A 13 17.42 0.33 0.75
CA GLY A 13 16.43 -0.72 0.57
C GLY A 13 15.16 -0.55 1.40
N TYR A 14 14.19 -1.43 1.15
CA TYR A 14 12.83 -1.34 1.68
C TYR A 14 12.79 -1.35 3.22
N GLU A 15 13.46 -2.30 3.87
CA GLU A 15 13.51 -2.38 5.34
C GLU A 15 14.20 -1.15 5.97
N LYS A 16 15.21 -0.59 5.31
CA LYS A 16 15.85 0.66 5.78
C LYS A 16 14.90 1.84 5.71
N CYS A 17 14.06 1.93 4.68
CA CYS A 17 13.04 2.96 4.60
C CYS A 17 12.02 2.82 5.75
N LYS A 18 11.65 1.60 6.15
CA LYS A 18 10.79 1.35 7.32
C LYS A 18 11.44 1.84 8.61
N ASP A 19 12.71 1.50 8.82
CA ASP A 19 13.47 1.97 9.99
C ASP A 19 13.48 3.51 10.04
N ILE A 20 13.74 4.17 8.91
CA ILE A 20 13.77 5.64 8.80
C ILE A 20 12.40 6.25 9.13
N LEU A 21 11.32 5.73 8.55
CA LEU A 21 9.97 6.23 8.79
C LEU A 21 9.46 5.97 10.21
N SER A 22 10.07 5.02 10.93
CA SER A 22 9.77 4.76 12.35
C SER A 22 10.41 5.77 13.30
N LEU A 23 11.38 6.58 12.83
CA LEU A 23 12.07 7.55 13.66
C LEU A 23 11.13 8.68 14.11
N PRO A 24 11.19 9.09 15.39
CA PRO A 24 10.43 10.23 15.86
C PRO A 24 10.89 11.50 15.13
N ASN A 25 9.95 12.39 14.80
CA ASN A 25 10.20 13.67 14.14
C ASN A 25 10.79 13.57 12.72
N ILE A 26 10.73 12.42 12.05
CA ILE A 26 11.27 12.26 10.69
C ILE A 26 10.65 13.26 9.69
N ASP A 27 9.38 13.60 9.87
CA ASP A 27 8.65 14.59 9.07
C ASP A 27 9.27 16.00 9.13
N PHE A 28 10.05 16.33 10.17
CA PHE A 28 10.79 17.60 10.28
C PHE A 28 12.18 17.56 9.64
N ILE A 29 12.76 16.37 9.50
CA ILE A 29 14.15 16.18 9.04
C ILE A 29 14.19 16.03 7.52
N MET A 30 13.16 15.43 6.93
CA MET A 30 13.07 15.20 5.49
C MET A 30 11.63 15.14 5.01
N ASN A 31 11.46 15.07 3.69
CA ASN A 31 10.17 14.79 3.07
C ASN A 31 9.76 13.32 3.29
N ALA A 32 9.39 12.97 4.53
CA ALA A 32 8.93 11.64 4.89
C ALA A 32 7.62 11.27 4.17
N GLN A 33 6.77 12.26 3.85
CA GLN A 33 5.57 12.04 3.05
C GLN A 33 5.89 11.52 1.65
N GLY A 34 6.85 12.13 0.95
CA GLY A 34 7.30 11.64 -0.35
C GLY A 34 7.91 10.23 -0.28
N LEU A 35 8.64 9.92 0.80
CA LEU A 35 9.15 8.57 1.01
C LEU A 35 8.01 7.55 1.24
N ARG A 36 6.99 7.90 2.03
CA ARG A 36 5.79 7.06 2.24
C ARG A 36 5.06 6.78 0.93
N GLU A 37 4.95 7.77 0.05
CA GLU A 37 4.32 7.62 -1.27
C GLU A 37 5.10 6.64 -2.16
N HIS A 38 6.42 6.78 -2.25
CA HIS A 38 7.25 5.83 -3.00
C HIS A 38 7.23 4.42 -2.42
N MET A 39 7.18 4.29 -1.09
CA MET A 39 7.01 3.00 -0.45
C MET A 39 5.64 2.39 -0.73
N LEU A 40 4.56 3.19 -0.79
CA LEU A 40 3.24 2.72 -1.17
C LEU A 40 3.22 2.24 -2.63
N GLU A 41 3.82 2.98 -3.56
CA GLU A 41 3.97 2.57 -4.96
C GLU A 41 4.72 1.23 -5.07
N TYR A 42 5.82 1.08 -4.33
CA TYR A 42 6.56 -0.18 -4.27
C TYR A 42 5.69 -1.33 -3.74
N ARG A 43 4.95 -1.12 -2.64
CA ARG A 43 4.05 -2.14 -2.10
C ARG A 43 2.96 -2.57 -3.08
N ARG A 44 2.36 -1.60 -3.80
CA ARG A 44 1.35 -1.84 -4.83
C ARG A 44 1.88 -2.71 -5.98
N GLU A 45 3.08 -2.42 -6.45
CA GLU A 45 3.70 -3.10 -7.60
C GLU A 45 4.26 -4.48 -7.25
N HIS A 46 4.72 -4.66 -6.01
CA HIS A 46 5.30 -5.91 -5.53
C HIS A 46 4.30 -6.81 -4.78
N ASN A 47 3.01 -6.42 -4.73
CA ASN A 47 1.96 -7.13 -3.97
C ASN A 47 2.36 -7.39 -2.52
N ILE A 48 3.00 -6.40 -1.90
CA ILE A 48 3.32 -6.39 -0.47
C ILE A 48 2.16 -5.71 0.24
N PHE A 49 1.70 -6.31 1.33
CA PHE A 49 0.59 -5.80 2.13
C PHE A 49 1.07 -5.58 3.56
N GLU A 50 0.94 -4.35 4.06
CA GLU A 50 1.27 -4.00 5.43
C GLU A 50 0.06 -3.45 6.17
N VAL A 51 0.10 -3.50 7.50
CA VAL A 51 -0.98 -2.98 8.36
C VAL A 51 -1.26 -1.52 8.03
N GLY A 52 -2.54 -1.19 7.87
CA GLY A 52 -2.99 0.14 7.46
C GLY A 52 -3.18 0.32 5.95
N ASP A 53 -2.74 -0.63 5.12
CA ASP A 53 -2.96 -0.56 3.68
C ASP A 53 -4.43 -0.72 3.33
N LYS A 54 -4.93 0.17 2.47
CA LYS A 54 -6.31 0.13 1.97
C LYS A 54 -6.39 -0.84 0.79
N VAL A 55 -7.24 -1.85 0.92
CA VAL A 55 -7.37 -2.95 -0.05
C VAL A 55 -8.82 -3.21 -0.43
N VAL A 56 -9.02 -3.90 -1.55
CA VAL A 56 -10.32 -4.36 -2.02
C VAL A 56 -10.24 -5.81 -2.48
N TRP A 57 -11.36 -6.53 -2.41
CA TRP A 57 -11.47 -7.90 -2.93
C TRP A 57 -11.58 -7.90 -4.45
N ILE A 58 -10.89 -8.83 -5.13
CA ILE A 58 -10.90 -8.96 -6.61
C ILE A 58 -11.45 -10.28 -7.13
N ASN A 59 -11.58 -11.31 -6.29
CA ASN A 59 -11.99 -12.66 -6.71
C ASN A 59 -13.46 -13.00 -6.42
N SER A 60 -13.85 -14.22 -6.81
CA SER A 60 -15.16 -14.86 -6.62
C SER A 60 -15.73 -14.82 -5.19
N ILE A 61 -14.92 -14.49 -4.19
CA ILE A 61 -15.37 -14.26 -2.81
C ILE A 61 -16.35 -13.07 -2.76
N ALA A 62 -16.02 -11.97 -3.44
CA ALA A 62 -16.88 -10.78 -3.52
C ALA A 62 -16.44 -9.88 -4.70
N PRO A 63 -16.68 -10.28 -5.96
CA PRO A 63 -16.09 -9.65 -7.13
C PRO A 63 -16.56 -8.21 -7.39
N ASN A 64 -17.56 -7.72 -6.65
CA ASN A 64 -18.10 -6.36 -6.70
C ASN A 64 -18.35 -5.76 -5.30
N ASP A 65 -17.63 -6.22 -4.26
CA ASP A 65 -17.75 -5.58 -2.95
C ASP A 65 -17.31 -4.11 -3.05
N PRO A 66 -18.18 -3.14 -2.76
CA PRO A 66 -17.81 -1.73 -2.82
C PRO A 66 -16.92 -1.32 -1.64
N ARG A 67 -16.77 -2.15 -0.61
CA ARG A 67 -16.06 -1.78 0.61
C ARG A 67 -14.55 -1.75 0.39
N ILE A 68 -13.94 -0.71 0.94
CA ILE A 68 -12.49 -0.63 1.13
C ILE A 68 -12.20 -1.17 2.52
N PHE A 69 -11.31 -2.15 2.58
CA PHE A 69 -10.83 -2.75 3.81
C PHE A 69 -9.47 -2.18 4.15
N GLU A 70 -9.11 -2.23 5.42
CA GLU A 70 -7.77 -1.93 5.89
C GLU A 70 -7.10 -3.24 6.30
N VAL A 71 -5.84 -3.42 5.93
CA VAL A 71 -5.07 -4.57 6.40
C VAL A 71 -4.88 -4.42 7.90
N GLU A 72 -5.50 -5.31 8.67
CA GLU A 72 -5.33 -5.40 10.11
C GLU A 72 -4.28 -6.45 10.48
N ALA A 73 -3.65 -6.32 11.64
CA ALA A 73 -2.76 -7.37 12.17
C ALA A 73 -3.50 -8.71 12.40
N SER A 74 -4.83 -8.67 12.52
CA SER A 74 -5.74 -9.81 12.72
C SER A 74 -6.02 -10.61 11.44
N LEU A 75 -5.79 -10.03 10.26
CA LEU A 75 -6.07 -10.64 8.94
C LEU A 75 -5.13 -11.81 8.57
N GLY A 76 -4.34 -12.29 9.53
CA GLY A 76 -3.44 -13.42 9.37
C GLY A 76 -2.14 -13.03 8.69
N GLU A 77 -1.11 -13.84 8.91
CA GLU A 77 0.30 -13.54 8.62
C GLU A 77 0.62 -13.20 7.16
N LYS A 78 -0.29 -13.46 6.22
CA LYS A 78 -0.28 -12.96 4.84
C LYS A 78 -1.73 -12.91 4.37
N PRO A 79 -2.30 -11.73 4.05
CA PRO A 79 -3.58 -11.68 3.36
C PRO A 79 -3.51 -12.54 2.09
N ASP A 80 -4.58 -13.26 1.74
CA ASP A 80 -4.64 -14.03 0.50
C ASP A 80 -4.43 -13.09 -0.70
N THR A 81 -3.17 -12.95 -1.13
CA THR A 81 -2.74 -12.03 -2.21
C THR A 81 -3.41 -12.35 -3.54
N TRP A 82 -3.94 -13.56 -3.68
CA TRP A 82 -4.73 -13.95 -4.83
C TRP A 82 -6.06 -13.20 -4.91
N SER A 83 -6.66 -12.87 -3.76
CA SER A 83 -8.03 -12.35 -3.63
C SER A 83 -8.10 -10.87 -3.28
N LEU A 84 -6.97 -10.23 -3.03
CA LEU A 84 -6.86 -8.84 -2.64
C LEU A 84 -6.00 -8.06 -3.62
N ARG A 85 -6.34 -6.79 -3.81
CA ARG A 85 -5.43 -5.79 -4.37
C ARG A 85 -5.46 -4.53 -3.53
N HIS A 86 -4.43 -3.71 -3.68
CA HIS A 86 -4.45 -2.35 -3.17
C HIS A 86 -5.57 -1.53 -3.81
N ALA A 87 -6.25 -0.72 -2.99
CA ALA A 87 -7.21 0.26 -3.45
C ALA A 87 -6.48 1.37 -4.21
N THR A 88 -7.06 1.85 -5.32
CA THR A 88 -6.51 2.99 -6.05
C THR A 88 -6.81 4.30 -5.31
N ASP A 89 -6.10 5.37 -5.68
CA ASP A 89 -6.30 6.67 -5.04
C ASP A 89 -7.71 7.22 -5.32
N GLU A 90 -8.27 6.93 -6.50
CA GLU A 90 -9.64 7.26 -6.88
C GLU A 90 -10.67 6.51 -6.01
N GLU A 91 -10.44 5.23 -5.73
CA GLU A 91 -11.31 4.43 -4.87
C GLU A 91 -11.28 4.94 -3.43
N ILE A 92 -10.08 5.19 -2.91
CA ILE A 92 -9.89 5.76 -1.56
C ILE A 92 -10.60 7.11 -1.46
N LYS A 93 -10.46 7.98 -2.48
CA LYS A 93 -11.13 9.28 -2.53
C LYS A 93 -12.65 9.13 -2.63
N ALA A 94 -13.15 8.14 -3.36
CA ALA A 94 -14.58 7.85 -3.46
C ALA A 94 -15.13 7.16 -2.20
N GLY A 95 -14.27 6.65 -1.32
CA GLY A 95 -14.64 5.85 -0.15
C GLY A 95 -15.20 4.47 -0.51
N LYS A 96 -15.05 4.03 -1.76
CA LYS A 96 -15.57 2.75 -2.26
C LYS A 96 -14.79 2.25 -3.47
N ARG A 97 -14.79 0.93 -3.68
CA ARG A 97 -14.32 0.31 -4.92
C ARG A 97 -15.12 0.87 -6.10
N LEU A 98 -14.42 1.24 -7.17
CA LEU A 98 -15.04 1.72 -8.38
C LEU A 98 -15.37 0.53 -9.29
N GLU A 99 -16.56 0.56 -9.89
CA GLU A 99 -16.97 -0.46 -10.85
C GLU A 99 -16.02 -0.43 -12.04
N VAL A 100 -15.46 -1.59 -12.37
CA VAL A 100 -14.66 -1.73 -13.59
C VAL A 100 -15.66 -1.81 -14.73
N ASN A 101 -15.99 -0.66 -15.33
CA ASN A 101 -16.76 -0.62 -16.57
C ASN A 101 -16.00 -1.45 -17.60
N SER A 102 -16.57 -2.60 -17.93
CA SER A 102 -16.04 -3.55 -18.91
C SER A 102 -16.31 -3.07 -20.33
#